data_AF-A0A183D803-F1
#
_entry.id   AF-A0A183D803-F1
#
_cell.length_a   1.000
_cell.length_b   1.000
_cell.length_c   1.000
_cell.angle_alpha   90.00
_cell.angle_beta   90.00
_cell.angle_gamma   90.00
#
_symmetry.space_group_name_H-M   'P 1'
#
loop_
_entity.id
_entity.type
_entity.pdbx_description
1 polymer ?
#
loop_
_entity_poly.entity_id
_entity_poly.type
_entity_poly.pdbx_seq_one_letter_code
_entity_poly.pdbx_strand_id
1 'polypeptide(L)'
;MQYNRVVAVKQEATFSYAFYPSDQFAGRPLGLVVELHYEDNDGKAFVHSVFNETVTIIEDESNFNTETGFLYVIFAAVVVLILLAGQHFLSKLTRKHGMAKSRQAQPIEMGTGNKNEVDFEWIPREILNHSKSPKGVPRQRKQAQRT
;
A
#
# COMPACT_ATOMS: atom_id res chain seq x y z
N MET A 1 -12.41 1.73 46.71
CA MET A 1 -11.94 0.92 47.86
C MET A 1 -12.41 1.64 49.13
N GLN A 2 -13.19 0.99 50.00
CA GLN A 2 -13.49 1.57 51.31
C GLN A 2 -12.34 1.22 52.26
N TYR A 3 -11.70 2.24 52.82
CA TYR A 3 -10.74 2.10 53.90
C TYR A 3 -11.48 1.97 55.24
N ASN A 4 -10.84 1.40 56.26
CA ASN A 4 -11.34 1.34 57.64
C ASN A 4 -12.66 0.57 57.82
N ARG A 5 -12.71 -0.68 57.33
CA ARG A 5 -13.84 -1.57 57.54
C ARG A 5 -13.82 -2.18 58.95
N VAL A 6 -14.88 -1.98 59.71
CA VAL A 6 -15.08 -2.68 60.99
C VAL A 6 -15.44 -4.15 60.71
N VAL A 7 -14.72 -5.07 61.34
CA VAL A 7 -14.96 -6.52 61.25
C VAL A 7 -15.43 -6.98 62.62
N ALA A 8 -16.64 -7.53 62.70
CA ALA A 8 -17.17 -7.99 63.97
C ALA A 8 -16.49 -9.30 64.44
N VAL A 9 -16.63 -9.59 65.72
CA VAL A 9 -16.10 -10.82 66.32
C VAL A 9 -16.65 -12.05 65.60
N LYS A 10 -15.79 -13.03 65.30
CA LYS A 10 -16.12 -14.26 64.54
C LYS A 10 -16.60 -14.01 63.09
N GLN A 11 -16.31 -12.84 62.53
CA GLN A 11 -16.51 -12.59 61.10
C GLN A 11 -15.17 -12.56 60.37
N GLU A 12 -15.21 -12.96 59.11
CA GLU A 12 -14.09 -12.82 58.19
C GLU A 12 -14.37 -11.67 57.22
N ALA A 13 -13.30 -10.99 56.80
CA ALA A 13 -13.36 -9.95 55.80
C ALA A 13 -12.28 -10.19 54.73
N THR A 14 -12.67 -10.04 53.47
CA THR A 14 -11.75 -10.13 52.33
C THR A 14 -11.50 -8.73 51.79
N PHE A 15 -10.23 -8.42 51.53
CA PHE A 15 -9.80 -7.15 50.97
C PHE A 15 -9.19 -7.39 49.59
N SER A 16 -9.56 -6.57 48.62
CA SER A 16 -8.97 -6.58 47.29
C SER A 16 -8.28 -5.25 47.07
N TYR A 17 -7.03 -5.29 46.62
CA TYR A 17 -6.26 -4.11 46.27
C TYR A 17 -5.71 -4.28 44.87
N ALA A 18 -5.85 -3.24 44.06
CA ALA A 18 -5.30 -3.17 42.71
C ALA A 18 -4.46 -1.90 42.62
N PHE A 19 -3.28 -2.03 42.02
CA PHE A 19 -2.39 -0.92 41.75
C PHE A 19 -1.82 -1.07 40.34
N TYR A 20 -1.44 0.05 39.75
CA TYR A 20 -0.76 0.09 38.47
C TYR A 20 0.73 0.26 38.73
N PRO A 21 1.55 -0.79 38.51
CA PRO A 21 2.99 -0.62 38.55
C PRO A 21 3.44 0.30 37.41
N SER A 22 4.50 1.06 37.65
CA SER A 22 5.15 1.83 36.59
C SER A 22 5.95 0.90 35.67
N ASP A 23 5.92 1.17 34.36
CA ASP A 23 6.63 0.40 33.32
C ASP A 23 8.14 0.30 33.59
N GLN A 24 8.73 1.26 34.30
CA GLN A 24 10.15 1.24 34.70
C GLN A 24 10.54 0.02 35.54
N PHE A 25 9.55 -0.66 36.14
CA PHE A 25 9.75 -1.83 36.98
C PHE A 25 9.54 -3.16 36.25
N ALA A 26 9.13 -3.13 34.99
CA ALA A 26 8.91 -4.31 34.20
C ALA A 26 10.20 -5.12 33.99
N GLY A 27 10.06 -6.45 33.96
CA GLY A 27 11.16 -7.37 33.72
C GLY A 27 12.18 -7.47 34.85
N ARG A 28 11.96 -6.79 35.99
CA ARG A 28 12.84 -6.82 37.16
C ARG A 28 12.12 -7.41 38.37
N PRO A 29 12.78 -8.27 39.17
CA PRO A 29 12.24 -8.69 40.45
C PRO A 29 12.19 -7.50 41.42
N LEU A 30 11.04 -7.30 42.05
CA LEU A 30 10.80 -6.28 43.07
C LEU A 30 10.36 -6.92 44.38
N GLY A 31 10.79 -6.37 45.51
CA GLY A 31 10.18 -6.68 46.80
C GLY A 31 8.79 -6.06 46.90
N LEU A 32 7.76 -6.87 47.14
CA LEU A 32 6.41 -6.43 47.46
C LEU A 32 6.10 -6.80 48.91
N VAL A 33 5.78 -5.79 49.71
CA VAL A 33 5.33 -5.94 51.09
C VAL A 33 3.92 -5.40 51.21
N VAL A 34 3.02 -6.22 51.76
CA VAL A 34 1.65 -5.80 52.07
C VAL A 34 1.49 -5.84 53.58
N GLU A 35 1.21 -4.67 54.15
CA GLU A 35 0.98 -4.49 55.58
C GLU A 35 -0.50 -4.24 55.85
N LEU A 36 -1.06 -5.04 56.75
CA LEU A 36 -2.38 -4.82 57.31
C LEU A 36 -2.25 -4.00 58.59
N HIS A 37 -2.80 -2.79 58.54
CA HIS A 37 -2.92 -1.91 59.70
C HIS A 37 -4.34 -2.04 60.25
N TYR A 38 -4.48 -2.41 61.52
CA TYR A 38 -5.78 -2.56 62.17
C TYR A 38 -5.75 -2.10 63.63
N GLU A 39 -6.93 -1.78 64.15
CA GLU A 39 -7.12 -1.29 65.51
C GLU A 39 -8.10 -2.21 66.24
N ASP A 40 -7.85 -2.50 67.51
CA ASP A 40 -8.80 -3.22 68.35
C ASP A 40 -9.85 -2.29 68.96
N ASN A 41 -10.79 -2.83 69.73
CA ASN A 41 -11.84 -2.04 70.38
C ASN A 41 -11.30 -1.09 71.47
N ASP A 42 -10.09 -1.33 71.97
CA ASP A 42 -9.43 -0.52 73.00
C ASP A 42 -8.60 0.62 72.38
N GLY A 43 -8.61 0.74 71.06
CA GLY A 43 -7.92 1.77 70.30
C GLY A 43 -6.44 1.51 70.06
N LYS A 44 -6.00 0.27 70.27
CA LYS A 44 -4.60 -0.12 70.08
C LYS A 44 -4.36 -0.50 68.62
N ALA A 45 -3.42 0.20 67.99
CA ALA A 45 -3.00 -0.08 66.62
C ALA A 45 -2.02 -1.25 66.54
N PHE A 46 -2.20 -2.08 65.52
CA PHE A 46 -1.35 -3.20 65.18
C PHE A 46 -0.99 -3.16 63.69
N VAL A 47 0.20 -3.66 63.38
CA VAL A 47 0.69 -3.81 62.01
C VAL A 47 1.09 -5.25 61.81
N HIS A 48 0.63 -5.84 60.70
CA HIS A 48 0.94 -7.21 60.33
C HIS A 48 1.32 -7.32 58.86
N SER A 49 2.50 -7.86 58.55
CA SER A 49 2.94 -8.12 57.18
C SER A 49 2.28 -9.41 56.67
N VAL A 50 1.25 -9.28 55.85
CA VAL A 50 0.51 -10.42 55.27
C VAL A 50 1.17 -10.97 54.00
N PHE A 51 1.99 -10.15 53.34
CA PHE A 51 2.76 -10.55 52.16
C PHE A 51 4.13 -9.87 52.22
N ASN A 52 5.18 -10.62 51.94
CA ASN A 52 6.56 -10.11 51.88
C ASN A 52 7.37 -11.03 50.97
N GLU A 53 7.24 -10.84 49.67
CA GLU A 53 7.90 -11.68 48.67
C GLU A 53 8.43 -10.85 47.52
N THR A 54 9.28 -11.47 46.71
CA THR A 54 9.77 -10.87 45.47
C THR A 54 8.83 -11.23 44.32
N VAL A 55 8.28 -10.23 43.66
CA VAL A 55 7.39 -10.37 42.50
C VAL A 55 8.03 -9.74 41.27
N THR A 56 7.74 -10.29 40.09
CA THR A 56 8.19 -9.72 38.83
C THR A 56 7.01 -9.15 38.08
N ILE A 57 7.09 -7.88 37.70
CA ILE A 57 6.08 -7.25 36.84
C ILE A 57 6.39 -7.65 35.40
N ILE A 58 5.40 -8.26 34.75
CA ILE A 58 5.50 -8.68 33.36
C ILE A 58 4.73 -7.66 32.54
N GLU A 59 5.42 -7.05 31.58
CA GLU A 59 4.76 -6.24 30.57
C GLU A 59 3.87 -7.14 29.71
N ASP A 60 2.66 -6.68 29.45
CA ASP A 60 1.75 -7.38 28.57
C ASP A 60 2.18 -7.14 27.12
N GLU A 61 3.08 -8.01 26.62
CA GLU A 61 3.52 -8.05 25.21
C GLU A 61 2.38 -8.44 24.24
N SER A 62 1.17 -8.70 24.74
CA SER A 62 -0.01 -9.01 23.92
C SER A 62 -0.45 -7.87 23.01
N ASN A 63 0.14 -6.69 23.15
CA ASN A 63 -0.16 -5.52 22.34
C ASN A 63 0.64 -5.52 21.04
N PHE A 64 0.04 -6.12 20.01
CA PHE A 64 0.46 -6.11 18.61
C PHE A 64 1.74 -6.92 18.30
N ASN A 65 1.54 -8.10 17.73
CA ASN A 65 2.61 -8.91 17.15
C ASN A 65 3.18 -8.20 15.91
N THR A 66 4.19 -7.37 16.13
CA THR A 66 4.83 -6.54 15.11
C THR A 66 5.46 -7.38 14.00
N GLU A 67 5.95 -8.59 14.32
CA GLU A 67 6.47 -9.53 13.34
C GLU A 67 5.40 -9.93 12.31
N THR A 68 4.19 -10.28 12.79
CA THR A 68 3.06 -10.63 11.94
C THR A 68 2.52 -9.40 11.19
N GLY A 69 2.44 -8.25 11.86
CA GLY A 69 2.01 -6.98 11.25
C GLY A 69 2.92 -6.57 10.09
N PHE A 70 4.25 -6.65 10.30
CA PHE A 70 5.24 -6.33 9.28
C PHE A 70 5.19 -7.29 8.09
N LEU A 71 4.97 -8.58 8.33
CA LEU A 71 4.79 -9.58 7.27
C LEU A 71 3.63 -9.23 6.34
N TYR A 72 2.50 -8.76 6.87
CA TYR A 72 1.37 -8.33 6.05
C TYR A 72 1.66 -7.08 5.21
N VAL A 73 2.47 -6.15 5.72
CA VAL A 73 2.92 -4.97 4.94
C VAL A 73 3.80 -5.40 3.77
N ILE A 74 4.76 -6.31 3.99
CA ILE A 74 5.59 -6.88 2.91
C ILE A 74 4.71 -7.61 1.91
N PHE A 75 3.78 -8.44 2.39
CA PHE A 75 2.89 -9.21 1.53
C PHE A 75 2.05 -8.30 0.62
N ALA A 76 1.48 -7.22 1.18
CA ALA A 76 0.75 -6.22 0.40
C ALA A 76 1.65 -5.56 -0.66
N ALA A 77 2.89 -5.20 -0.32
CA ALA A 77 3.85 -4.64 -1.27
C ALA A 77 4.16 -5.63 -2.41
N VAL A 78 4.37 -6.91 -2.10
CA VAL A 78 4.60 -7.97 -3.09
C VAL A 78 3.40 -8.14 -4.02
N VAL A 79 2.17 -8.14 -3.50
CA VAL A 79 0.95 -8.21 -4.32
C VAL A 79 0.88 -7.03 -5.30
N VAL A 80 1.14 -5.81 -4.83
CA VAL A 80 1.16 -4.60 -5.68
C VAL A 80 2.24 -4.72 -6.76
N LEU A 81 3.45 -5.17 -6.40
CA LEU A 81 4.54 -5.38 -7.37
C LEU A 81 4.17 -6.41 -8.43
N ILE A 82 3.52 -7.52 -8.07
CA ILE A 82 3.05 -8.54 -9.01
C ILE A 82 2.00 -7.94 -9.95
N LEU A 83 1.05 -7.16 -9.43
CA LEU A 83 0.04 -6.48 -10.26
C LEU A 83 0.68 -5.50 -11.26
N LEU A 84 1.64 -4.69 -10.81
CA LEU A 84 2.36 -3.75 -11.66
C LEU A 84 3.22 -4.46 -12.71
N ALA A 85 3.94 -5.53 -12.32
CA ALA A 85 4.73 -6.35 -13.24
C ALA A 85 3.83 -7.05 -14.26
N GLY A 86 2.70 -7.59 -13.81
CA GLY A 86 1.67 -8.18 -14.66
C GLY A 86 1.11 -7.18 -15.66
N GLN A 87 0.71 -5.99 -15.20
CA GLN A 87 0.23 -4.92 -16.09
C GLN A 87 1.30 -4.49 -17.10
N HIS A 88 2.55 -4.33 -16.65
CA HIS A 88 3.66 -3.96 -17.53
C HIS A 88 3.93 -5.04 -18.58
N PHE A 89 3.90 -6.33 -18.22
CA PHE A 89 4.10 -7.44 -19.16
C PHE A 89 2.92 -7.61 -20.12
N LEU A 90 1.67 -7.60 -19.62
CA LEU A 90 0.45 -7.68 -20.44
C LEU A 90 0.36 -6.49 -21.41
N SER A 91 0.76 -5.29 -20.99
CA SER A 91 0.79 -4.12 -21.89
C SER A 91 1.80 -4.29 -23.03
N LYS A 92 2.90 -5.01 -22.82
CA LYS A 92 3.88 -5.30 -23.88
C LYS A 92 3.38 -6.40 -24.81
N LEU A 93 2.70 -7.41 -24.27
CA LEU A 93 2.13 -8.50 -25.05
C LEU A 93 0.97 -8.03 -25.94
N THR A 94 0.05 -7.23 -25.39
CA THR A 94 -1.11 -6.68 -26.13
C THR A 94 -0.72 -5.68 -27.22
N ARG A 95 0.33 -4.88 -27.00
CA ARG A 95 0.93 -4.01 -28.05
C ARG A 95 1.60 -4.81 -29.16
N LYS A 96 2.20 -5.97 -28.86
CA LYS A 96 2.86 -6.84 -29.86
C LYS A 96 1.85 -7.68 -30.66
N HIS A 97 0.64 -7.91 -30.14
CA HIS A 97 -0.42 -8.70 -30.77
C HIS A 97 -1.52 -7.87 -31.48
N GLY A 98 -1.26 -6.60 -31.79
CA GLY A 98 -2.13 -5.81 -32.69
C GLY A 98 -3.52 -5.45 -32.16
N MET A 99 -3.79 -5.62 -30.86
CA MET A 99 -5.07 -5.23 -30.24
C MET A 99 -5.02 -3.90 -29.47
N ALA A 100 -4.03 -3.05 -29.74
CA ALA A 100 -4.18 -1.62 -29.47
C ALA A 100 -4.93 -1.02 -30.67
N LYS A 101 -6.25 -0.88 -30.51
CA LYS A 101 -7.14 -0.12 -31.39
C LYS A 101 -6.41 1.14 -31.84
N SER A 102 -6.13 1.20 -33.15
CA SER A 102 -5.57 2.34 -33.87
C SER A 102 -6.13 3.63 -33.28
N ARG A 103 -5.35 4.28 -32.42
CA ARG A 103 -5.63 5.65 -31.98
C ARG A 103 -5.21 6.51 -33.17
N GLN A 104 -6.14 6.69 -34.09
CA GLN A 104 -6.14 7.70 -35.15
C GLN A 104 -4.73 7.99 -35.69
N ALA A 105 -4.25 7.11 -36.56
CA ALA A 105 -3.32 7.57 -37.58
C ALA A 105 -4.10 8.59 -38.43
N GLN A 106 -3.97 9.87 -38.07
CA GLN A 106 -4.41 10.97 -38.92
C GLN A 106 -3.83 10.71 -40.32
N PRO A 107 -4.66 10.67 -41.39
CA PRO A 107 -4.12 10.55 -42.73
C PRO A 107 -3.24 11.78 -42.98
N ILE A 108 -1.93 11.57 -43.00
CA ILE A 108 -0.95 12.60 -43.35
C ILE A 108 -1.22 12.94 -44.82
N GLU A 109 -1.65 14.17 -45.08
CA GLU A 109 -1.90 14.69 -46.41
C GLU A 109 -0.60 14.70 -47.22
N MET A 110 -0.40 13.64 -48.01
CA MET A 110 0.69 13.57 -48.96
C MET A 110 0.23 14.31 -50.23
N GLY A 111 0.71 15.55 -50.38
CA GLY A 111 0.27 16.49 -51.41
C GLY A 111 0.27 15.97 -52.85
N THR A 112 -0.71 16.48 -53.63
CA THR A 112 -0.85 16.43 -55.10
C THR A 112 -0.82 15.04 -55.75
N GLY A 113 -1.60 14.10 -55.20
CA GLY A 113 -1.89 12.81 -55.84
C GLY A 113 -3.19 12.76 -56.65
N ASN A 114 -4.10 13.73 -56.49
CA ASN A 114 -5.43 13.69 -57.11
C ASN A 114 -5.43 14.34 -58.49
N LYS A 115 -5.46 13.50 -59.53
CA LYS A 115 -5.61 13.93 -60.94
C LYS A 115 -6.95 14.62 -61.24
N ASN A 116 -7.90 14.58 -60.31
CA ASN A 116 -9.25 15.15 -60.44
C ASN A 116 -9.37 16.57 -59.86
N GLU A 117 -8.30 17.16 -59.33
CA GLU A 117 -8.33 18.49 -58.68
C GLU A 117 -7.66 19.58 -59.55
N VAL A 118 -7.32 19.25 -60.80
CA VAL A 118 -6.71 20.20 -61.74
C VAL A 118 -7.81 20.73 -62.66
N ASP A 119 -8.26 21.96 -62.41
CA ASP A 119 -9.22 22.65 -63.27
C ASP A 119 -8.53 23.15 -64.55
N PHE A 120 -8.97 22.63 -65.69
CA PHE A 120 -8.40 22.96 -67.02
C PHE A 120 -9.15 24.09 -67.73
N GLU A 121 -10.00 24.87 -67.03
CA GLU A 121 -10.83 25.92 -67.62
C GLU A 121 -10.03 27.10 -68.19
N TRP A 122 -8.80 27.31 -67.71
CA TRP A 122 -7.91 28.37 -68.17
C TRP A 122 -7.19 28.03 -69.49
N ILE A 123 -7.21 26.77 -69.93
CA ILE A 123 -6.54 26.32 -71.16
C ILE A 123 -7.53 26.41 -72.34
N PRO A 124 -7.17 27.09 -73.44
CA PRO A 124 -7.99 27.10 -74.65
C PRO A 124 -8.33 25.67 -75.13
N ARG A 125 -9.61 25.42 -75.41
CA ARG A 125 -10.14 24.08 -75.74
C ARG A 125 -9.53 23.49 -77.01
N GLU A 126 -9.06 24.33 -77.94
CA GLU A 126 -8.27 23.92 -79.12
C GLU A 126 -7.06 23.02 -78.75
N ILE A 127 -6.42 23.27 -77.60
CA ILE A 127 -5.19 22.59 -77.19
C ILE A 127 -5.51 21.27 -76.46
N LEU A 128 -6.61 21.25 -75.67
CA LEU A 128 -7.11 20.06 -74.98
C LEU A 128 -7.49 18.95 -75.96
N ASN A 129 -8.07 19.31 -77.11
CA ASN A 129 -8.51 18.33 -78.12
C ASN A 129 -7.36 17.76 -78.98
N HIS A 130 -6.15 18.34 -78.89
CA HIS A 130 -4.98 17.89 -79.65
C HIS A 130 -4.12 16.85 -78.89
N SER A 131 -4.50 16.45 -77.68
CA SER A 131 -3.73 15.49 -76.87
C SER A 131 -3.94 14.04 -77.33
N LYS A 132 -3.53 13.72 -78.56
CA LYS A 132 -3.23 12.35 -78.99
C LYS A 132 -1.79 12.26 -79.48
N SER A 133 -0.83 12.20 -78.55
CA SER A 133 0.45 11.47 -78.71
C SER A 133 1.42 11.74 -77.54
N PRO A 134 2.47 10.92 -77.31
CA PRO A 134 2.60 9.48 -77.49
C PRO A 134 3.06 8.79 -76.18
N LYS A 135 2.98 7.45 -76.20
CA LYS A 135 3.41 6.52 -75.15
C LYS A 135 4.86 6.72 -74.68
N GLY A 136 5.02 6.80 -73.35
CA GLY A 136 6.01 6.02 -72.59
C GLY A 136 7.47 6.47 -72.60
N VAL A 137 7.99 6.84 -71.41
CA VAL A 137 9.43 6.79 -71.11
C VAL A 137 9.63 6.05 -69.78
N PRO A 138 10.57 5.07 -69.66
CA PRO A 138 10.65 4.19 -68.50
C PRO A 138 11.39 4.83 -67.31
N ARG A 139 10.87 4.55 -66.12
CA ARG A 139 11.38 4.96 -64.81
C ARG A 139 12.64 4.15 -64.44
N GLN A 140 13.81 4.79 -64.38
CA GLN A 140 15.04 4.15 -63.88
C GLN A 140 15.04 4.06 -62.34
N ARG A 141 15.16 2.84 -61.82
CA ARG A 141 15.26 2.48 -60.40
C ARG A 141 16.74 2.27 -60.05
N LYS A 142 17.34 3.17 -59.25
CA LYS A 142 18.69 2.94 -58.69
C LYS A 142 18.59 2.08 -57.42
N GLN A 143 19.30 0.96 -57.41
CA GLN A 143 19.44 0.04 -56.27
C GLN A 143 20.53 0.53 -55.31
N ALA A 144 20.32 0.33 -54.02
CA ALA A 144 21.26 0.62 -52.95
C ALA A 144 22.34 -0.47 -52.87
N GLN A 145 23.62 -0.07 -52.79
CA GLN A 145 24.73 -0.94 -52.40
C GLN A 145 25.05 -0.74 -50.92
N ARG A 146 25.04 -1.84 -50.18
CA ARG A 146 25.59 -1.97 -48.83
C ARG A 146 27.06 -2.38 -48.96
N THR A 147 27.90 -1.79 -48.13
CA THR A 147 29.20 -2.31 -47.69
C THR A 147 29.21 -2.26 -46.18
#